data_AF-A0AB32WUQ5-F1
#
_entry.id   AF-A0AB32WUQ5-F1
#
_cell.length_a   1.000
_cell.length_b   1.000
_cell.length_c   1.000
_cell.angle_alpha   90.00
_cell.angle_beta   90.00
_cell.angle_gamma   90.00
#
_symmetry.space_group_name_H-M   'P 1'
#
loop_
_entity.id
_entity.type
_entity.pdbx_description
1 polymer ?
#
loop_
_entity_poly.entity_id
_entity_poly.type
_entity_poly.pdbx_seq_one_letter_code
_entity_poly.pdbx_strand_id
1 'polypeptide(L)'
;MATVSSLHCCNISSCLNQKGVIVSASSITTRSNSNSRKQPPFCCCNSYRPQHEEKKKPFIRVQEVKEDGHGHEHATRRRQIMLQGPLIAFSFPQFVSAALAGKEPDVPQDFRAYTDDVNKFKIFIPQDWQVGAGEPNGFKSITAFFPEEEAANSNVSVVITGLGPDFTRMESFGKVEAFADTLVSGLDRSWQRPPGVAAKLIDCKAANGFYYIEYTLQNPGESRKHLFSAIGMASNGWYNRLYTVTGQFVDDEAEKYGSRIEKAVSSFRFI
;
A
#
# COMPACT_ATOMS: atom_id res chain seq x y z
N MET A 1 -16.86 29.90 20.11
CA MET A 1 -17.58 28.62 19.92
C MET A 1 -17.38 28.19 18.48
N ALA A 2 -16.43 27.29 18.24
CA ALA A 2 -16.13 26.77 16.91
C ALA A 2 -16.46 25.27 16.90
N THR A 3 -17.30 24.89 15.95
CA THR A 3 -17.80 23.54 15.69
C THR A 3 -16.70 22.64 15.15
N VAL A 4 -16.48 21.51 15.81
CA VAL A 4 -15.56 20.45 15.36
C VAL A 4 -16.33 19.52 14.42
N SER A 5 -15.93 19.46 13.15
CA SER A 5 -16.39 18.43 12.22
C SER A 5 -15.55 17.17 12.39
N SER A 6 -16.23 16.06 12.70
CA SER A 6 -15.65 14.72 12.86
C SER A 6 -15.54 14.04 11.49
N LEU A 7 -14.32 13.69 11.08
CA LEU A 7 -14.06 12.83 9.92
C LEU A 7 -13.97 11.38 10.39
N HIS A 8 -14.91 10.56 9.92
CA HIS A 8 -14.94 9.11 10.12
C HIS A 8 -13.80 8.43 9.36
N CYS A 9 -12.94 7.70 10.07
CA CYS A 9 -12.04 6.71 9.47
C CYS A 9 -12.78 5.39 9.24
N CYS A 10 -12.68 4.85 8.02
CA CYS A 10 -13.15 3.50 7.70
C CYS A 10 -12.29 2.46 8.42
N ASN A 11 -12.91 1.71 9.34
CA ASN A 11 -12.34 0.51 9.94
C ASN A 11 -12.37 -0.64 8.93
N ILE A 12 -11.21 -1.23 8.64
CA ILE A 12 -11.09 -2.53 7.97
C ILE A 12 -11.13 -3.59 9.07
N SER A 13 -12.31 -4.18 9.32
CA SER A 13 -12.46 -5.39 10.13
C SER A 13 -12.39 -6.61 9.20
N SER A 14 -11.44 -7.51 9.46
CA SER A 14 -11.38 -8.82 8.83
C SER A 14 -12.21 -9.80 9.66
N CYS A 15 -13.42 -10.12 9.21
CA CYS A 15 -14.23 -11.18 9.80
C CYS A 15 -13.76 -12.54 9.27
N LEU A 16 -12.98 -13.26 10.06
CA LEU A 16 -12.74 -14.69 9.86
C LEU A 16 -14.01 -15.46 10.22
N ASN A 17 -14.46 -16.27 9.27
CA ASN A 17 -15.63 -17.14 9.37
C ASN A 17 -15.22 -18.44 10.07
N GLN A 18 -15.71 -18.68 11.29
CA GLN A 18 -15.62 -20.00 11.92
C GLN A 18 -17.00 -20.66 11.93
N LYS A 19 -17.08 -21.73 11.13
CA LYS A 19 -18.16 -22.71 11.17
C LYS A 19 -18.18 -23.39 12.54
N GLY A 20 -19.34 -23.40 13.18
CA GLY A 20 -19.62 -24.19 14.37
C GLY A 20 -21.11 -24.50 14.42
N VAL A 21 -21.48 -25.68 13.91
CA VAL A 21 -22.82 -26.24 14.04
C VAL A 21 -22.97 -26.78 15.46
N ILE A 22 -23.93 -26.25 16.22
CA ILE A 22 -24.60 -26.99 17.30
C ILE A 22 -26.09 -26.68 17.22
N VAL A 23 -26.87 -27.71 16.88
CA VAL A 23 -28.32 -27.77 17.00
C VAL A 23 -28.64 -28.13 18.44
N SER A 24 -29.44 -27.31 19.14
CA SER A 24 -30.21 -27.75 20.30
C SER A 24 -31.46 -26.88 20.45
N ALA A 25 -32.60 -27.50 20.17
CA ALA A 25 -33.92 -26.97 20.47
C ALA A 25 -34.23 -27.15 21.96
N SER A 26 -34.81 -26.15 22.60
CA SER A 26 -35.60 -26.31 23.82
C SER A 26 -36.55 -25.13 23.99
N SER A 27 -37.83 -25.44 23.90
CA SER A 27 -38.99 -24.60 24.19
C SER A 27 -39.29 -24.59 25.69
N ILE A 28 -39.44 -23.41 26.30
CA ILE A 28 -40.20 -23.24 27.56
C ILE A 28 -41.02 -21.94 27.50
N THR A 29 -42.31 -22.11 27.76
CA THR A 29 -43.38 -21.11 27.87
C THR A 29 -43.53 -20.68 29.33
N THR A 30 -43.72 -19.39 29.63
CA THR A 30 -44.63 -18.90 30.71
C THR A 30 -44.90 -17.39 30.66
N ARG A 31 -46.19 -17.06 30.75
CA ARG A 31 -46.93 -15.83 31.19
C ARG A 31 -46.23 -14.94 32.24
N SER A 32 -46.52 -13.65 32.49
CA SER A 32 -47.64 -12.72 32.19
C SER A 32 -47.32 -11.29 32.73
N ASN A 33 -47.88 -10.24 32.08
CA ASN A 33 -48.20 -8.86 32.54
C ASN A 33 -47.05 -7.92 32.99
N SER A 34 -46.97 -6.63 32.64
CA SER A 34 -48.02 -5.61 32.44
C SER A 34 -47.48 -4.39 31.68
N ASN A 35 -48.44 -3.57 31.22
CA ASN A 35 -48.39 -2.15 30.90
C ASN A 35 -47.88 -1.68 29.52
N SER A 36 -48.89 -1.46 28.69
CA SER A 36 -48.94 -0.71 27.45
C SER A 36 -48.32 0.70 27.48
N ARG A 37 -47.48 0.99 26.48
CA ARG A 37 -47.59 2.22 25.69
C ARG A 37 -47.44 1.89 24.21
N LYS A 38 -48.43 2.34 23.44
CA LYS A 38 -48.60 2.16 22.00
C LYS A 38 -47.60 3.03 21.25
N GLN A 39 -46.88 2.45 20.28
CA GLN A 39 -46.55 3.06 18.99
C GLN A 39 -46.61 1.95 17.92
N PRO A 40 -47.02 2.29 16.67
CA PRO A 40 -47.52 1.30 15.72
C PRO A 40 -46.41 0.43 15.09
N PRO A 41 -46.73 -0.83 14.75
CA PRO A 41 -45.88 -1.69 13.94
C PRO A 41 -46.22 -1.52 12.46
N PHE A 42 -45.25 -1.62 11.55
CA PHE A 42 -45.47 -2.33 10.29
C PHE A 42 -44.15 -2.81 9.71
N CYS A 43 -44.01 -4.14 9.78
CA CYS A 43 -43.11 -4.96 8.99
C CYS A 43 -43.63 -5.04 7.54
N CYS A 44 -42.70 -5.21 6.59
CA CYS A 44 -42.64 -6.33 5.64
C CYS A 44 -42.10 -5.91 4.27
N CYS A 45 -41.00 -6.58 3.90
CA CYS A 45 -40.74 -7.24 2.62
C CYS A 45 -41.33 -6.66 1.33
N ASN A 46 -40.44 -6.27 0.42
CA ASN A 46 -40.50 -6.54 -1.01
C ASN A 46 -39.21 -5.98 -1.62
N SER A 47 -38.55 -6.54 -2.63
CA SER A 47 -38.64 -7.79 -3.36
C SER A 47 -37.39 -7.75 -4.24
N TYR A 48 -36.58 -8.80 -4.24
CA TYR A 48 -35.56 -8.98 -5.27
C TYR A 48 -36.26 -9.02 -6.64
N ARG A 49 -35.86 -8.15 -7.56
CA ARG A 49 -36.18 -8.29 -8.99
C ARG A 49 -34.95 -7.87 -9.80
N PRO A 50 -34.31 -8.78 -10.57
CA PRO A 50 -33.29 -8.40 -11.52
C PRO A 50 -33.97 -7.83 -12.76
N GLN A 51 -33.58 -6.64 -13.21
CA GLN A 51 -33.90 -6.18 -14.56
C GLN A 51 -32.67 -6.20 -15.44
N HIS A 52 -32.90 -6.81 -16.59
CA HIS A 52 -32.01 -7.14 -17.68
C HIS A 52 -31.53 -5.89 -18.44
N GLU A 53 -30.42 -6.08 -19.15
CA GLU A 53 -29.75 -5.21 -20.11
C GLU A 53 -30.62 -4.15 -20.83
N GLU A 54 -30.07 -2.93 -20.93
CA GLU A 54 -30.18 -2.17 -22.18
C GLU A 54 -28.83 -1.51 -22.54
N LYS A 55 -28.27 -1.97 -23.65
CA LYS A 55 -27.05 -1.45 -24.28
C LYS A 55 -27.30 -0.05 -24.82
N LYS A 56 -26.71 0.98 -24.21
CA LYS A 56 -26.58 2.30 -24.83
C LYS A 56 -25.21 2.42 -25.51
N LYS A 57 -25.21 2.38 -26.84
CA LYS A 57 -24.06 2.73 -27.69
C LYS A 57 -23.81 4.25 -27.63
N PRO A 58 -22.55 4.72 -27.64
CA PRO A 58 -22.25 6.14 -27.74
C PRO A 58 -22.46 6.65 -29.18
N PHE A 59 -23.15 7.78 -29.27
CA PHE A 59 -23.40 8.55 -30.49
C PHE A 59 -22.13 9.34 -30.86
N ILE A 60 -21.49 8.95 -31.96
CA ILE A 60 -20.36 9.66 -32.57
C ILE A 60 -20.92 10.75 -33.48
N ARG A 61 -20.60 12.01 -33.19
CA ARG A 61 -20.86 13.15 -34.08
C ARG A 61 -19.66 13.30 -35.01
N VAL A 62 -19.81 12.86 -36.26
CA VAL A 62 -18.89 13.17 -37.36
C VAL A 62 -19.29 14.54 -37.93
N GLN A 63 -18.34 15.47 -37.98
CA GLN A 63 -18.50 16.74 -38.70
C GLN A 63 -18.16 16.48 -40.18
N GLU A 64 -19.16 16.59 -41.04
CA GLU A 64 -18.99 16.75 -42.50
C GLU A 64 -18.39 18.15 -42.77
N VAL A 65 -17.23 18.17 -43.43
CA VAL A 65 -16.73 19.35 -44.13
C VAL A 65 -17.10 19.18 -45.60
N LYS A 66 -17.92 20.10 -46.11
CA LYS A 66 -18.28 20.20 -47.52
C LYS A 66 -17.07 20.65 -48.33
N GLU A 67 -16.73 19.90 -49.37
CA GLU A 67 -15.96 20.36 -50.51
C GLU A 67 -16.93 20.93 -51.57
N ASP A 68 -16.75 22.19 -51.95
CA ASP A 68 -17.22 22.74 -53.21
C ASP A 68 -16.02 23.47 -53.84
N GLY A 69 -15.59 23.02 -55.01
CA GLY A 69 -14.40 23.50 -55.70
C GLY A 69 -14.66 24.59 -56.73
N HIS A 70 -13.68 25.46 -56.95
CA HIS A 70 -13.31 25.92 -58.30
C HIS A 70 -11.89 26.50 -58.32
N GLY A 71 -11.23 26.30 -59.45
CA GLY A 71 -9.77 26.23 -59.58
C GLY A 71 -9.02 27.56 -59.58
N HIS A 72 -7.71 27.44 -59.37
CA HIS A 72 -6.75 28.04 -60.28
C HIS A 72 -5.43 27.26 -60.21
N GLU A 73 -5.04 26.69 -61.34
CA GLU A 73 -3.69 26.20 -61.60
C GLU A 73 -2.70 27.36 -61.45
N HIS A 74 -1.61 27.12 -60.72
CA HIS A 74 -0.30 27.65 -61.09
C HIS A 74 0.76 26.63 -60.69
N ALA A 75 1.23 25.91 -61.69
CA ALA A 75 2.50 25.20 -61.65
C ALA A 75 3.64 26.19 -61.41
N THR A 76 4.61 25.85 -60.54
CA THR A 76 6.05 25.86 -60.88
C THR A 76 6.94 25.38 -59.74
N ARG A 77 7.68 24.30 -60.06
CA ARG A 77 9.15 24.25 -60.02
C ARG A 77 9.89 24.25 -58.66
N ARG A 78 10.31 23.03 -58.30
CA ARG A 78 11.68 22.60 -57.93
C ARG A 78 12.64 23.67 -57.40
N ARG A 79 13.08 23.54 -56.14
CA ARG A 79 14.51 23.57 -55.74
C ARG A 79 14.74 22.68 -54.51
N GLN A 80 15.29 21.49 -54.73
CA GLN A 80 16.21 20.85 -53.78
C GLN A 80 17.46 21.73 -53.72
N ILE A 81 17.91 22.10 -52.53
CA ILE A 81 19.27 22.60 -52.32
C ILE A 81 19.91 21.67 -51.31
N MET A 82 20.57 20.67 -51.86
CA MET A 82 21.61 19.89 -51.21
C MET A 82 22.84 20.79 -51.14
N LEU A 83 23.12 21.38 -49.99
CA LEU A 83 24.37 22.08 -49.75
C LEU A 83 25.29 21.18 -48.93
N GLN A 84 26.16 20.48 -49.65
CA GLN A 84 27.35 19.85 -49.11
C GLN A 84 28.28 20.96 -48.60
N GLY A 85 28.58 20.94 -47.31
CA GLY A 85 29.57 21.81 -46.66
C GLY A 85 30.61 20.95 -45.94
N PRO A 86 31.91 21.33 -45.96
CA PRO A 86 33.02 20.47 -45.55
C PRO A 86 33.02 20.16 -44.05
N LEU A 87 33.29 18.89 -43.72
CA LEU A 87 33.50 18.38 -42.38
C LEU A 87 34.74 19.04 -41.76
N ILE A 88 34.53 20.03 -40.88
CA ILE A 88 35.57 20.45 -39.94
C ILE A 88 35.54 19.45 -38.79
N ALA A 89 36.57 18.62 -38.70
CA ALA A 89 36.77 17.69 -37.61
C ALA A 89 37.10 18.47 -36.32
N PHE A 90 36.07 18.81 -35.54
CA PHE A 90 36.25 19.16 -34.14
C PHE A 90 36.50 17.88 -33.37
N SER A 91 37.77 17.66 -32.99
CA SER A 91 38.13 16.66 -32.00
C SER A 91 37.57 17.11 -30.64
N PHE A 92 36.39 16.60 -30.28
CA PHE A 92 35.93 16.66 -28.90
C PHE A 92 36.84 15.75 -28.06
N PRO A 93 37.48 16.22 -26.99
CA PRO A 93 38.01 15.30 -26.00
C PRO A 93 36.84 14.43 -25.53
N GLN A 94 37.02 13.11 -25.61
CA GLN A 94 36.10 12.15 -25.00
C GLN A 94 36.09 12.45 -23.50
N PHE A 95 35.13 13.28 -23.07
CA PHE A 95 34.66 13.21 -21.70
C PHE A 95 34.05 11.83 -21.57
N VAL A 96 34.87 10.92 -21.05
CA VAL A 96 34.40 9.68 -20.44
C VAL A 96 33.35 10.15 -19.45
N SER A 97 32.08 9.97 -19.82
CA SER A 97 31.01 10.16 -18.86
C SER A 97 31.29 9.09 -17.81
N ALA A 98 31.88 9.52 -16.70
CA ALA A 98 31.96 8.73 -15.49
C ALA A 98 30.52 8.29 -15.25
N ALA A 99 30.27 6.99 -15.46
CA ALA A 99 29.03 6.38 -15.05
C ALA A 99 28.84 6.83 -13.60
N LEU A 100 27.79 7.61 -13.37
CA LEU A 100 27.18 7.72 -12.05
C LEU A 100 26.65 6.32 -11.77
N ALA A 101 27.57 5.42 -11.40
CA ALA A 101 27.27 4.23 -10.66
C ALA A 101 26.69 4.75 -9.36
N GLY A 102 25.37 4.95 -9.36
CA GLY A 102 24.60 5.12 -8.13
C GLY A 102 25.04 3.98 -7.25
N LYS A 103 25.75 4.33 -6.18
CA LYS A 103 26.41 3.44 -5.22
C LYS A 103 25.50 2.23 -5.00
N GLU A 104 25.73 1.14 -5.72
CA GLU A 104 25.02 -0.09 -5.47
C GLU A 104 25.50 -0.48 -4.08
N PRO A 105 24.62 -0.45 -3.06
CA PRO A 105 25.05 -0.77 -1.72
C PRO A 105 25.59 -2.19 -1.79
N ASP A 106 26.84 -2.33 -1.39
CA ASP A 106 27.53 -3.61 -1.28
C ASP A 106 26.61 -4.56 -0.52
N VAL A 107 26.25 -5.68 -1.17
CA VAL A 107 25.30 -6.64 -0.58
C VAL A 107 26.01 -7.27 0.60
N PRO A 108 25.51 -7.11 1.84
CA PRO A 108 26.18 -7.69 3.01
C PRO A 108 26.32 -9.21 2.86
N GLN A 109 27.42 -9.80 3.34
CA GLN A 109 27.78 -11.21 3.11
C GLN A 109 26.67 -12.24 3.40
N ASP A 110 25.74 -11.95 4.32
CA ASP A 110 24.64 -12.85 4.73
C ASP A 110 23.27 -12.47 4.15
N PHE A 111 23.25 -11.52 3.24
CA PHE A 111 22.05 -11.00 2.61
C PHE A 111 22.06 -11.33 1.12
N ARG A 112 20.87 -11.46 0.54
CA ARG A 112 20.63 -11.48 -0.89
C ARG A 112 19.80 -10.27 -1.28
N ALA A 113 20.03 -9.76 -2.48
CA ALA A 113 19.16 -8.75 -3.06
C ALA A 113 17.89 -9.40 -3.60
N TYR A 114 16.74 -8.93 -3.13
CA TYR A 114 15.45 -9.19 -3.73
C TYR A 114 15.01 -7.95 -4.51
N THR A 115 14.71 -8.14 -5.79
CA THR A 115 14.24 -7.10 -6.69
C THR A 115 12.87 -7.50 -7.22
N ASP A 116 11.89 -6.60 -7.10
CA ASP A 116 10.59 -6.74 -7.73
C ASP A 116 10.47 -5.69 -8.84
N ASP A 117 10.63 -6.14 -10.08
CA ASP A 117 10.56 -5.26 -11.26
C ASP A 117 9.13 -4.80 -11.59
N VAL A 118 8.11 -5.51 -11.09
CA VAL A 118 6.70 -5.17 -11.31
C VAL A 118 6.29 -4.05 -10.37
N ASN A 119 6.70 -4.17 -9.11
CA ASN A 119 6.41 -3.21 -8.06
C ASN A 119 7.54 -2.20 -7.82
N LYS A 120 8.60 -2.24 -8.64
CA LYS A 120 9.70 -1.24 -8.68
C LYS A 120 10.36 -0.99 -7.33
N PHE A 121 10.72 -2.07 -6.62
CA PHE A 121 11.47 -1.95 -5.37
C PHE A 121 12.58 -2.99 -5.26
N LYS A 122 13.60 -2.66 -4.46
CA LYS A 122 14.71 -3.52 -4.08
C LYS A 122 14.86 -3.54 -2.57
N ILE A 123 15.11 -4.72 -2.01
CA ILE A 123 15.33 -4.93 -0.57
C ILE A 123 16.37 -6.02 -0.36
N PHE A 124 17.19 -5.90 0.68
CA PHE A 124 18.11 -6.93 1.11
C PHE A 124 17.46 -7.81 2.16
N ILE A 125 17.44 -9.11 1.90
CA ILE A 125 16.81 -10.11 2.78
C ILE A 125 17.88 -11.13 3.17
N PRO A 126 17.88 -11.65 4.40
CA PRO A 126 18.70 -12.79 4.79
C PRO A 126 18.65 -13.96 3.79
N GLN A 127 19.80 -14.56 3.48
CA GLN A 127 19.90 -15.62 2.45
C GLN A 127 19.13 -16.90 2.79
N ASP A 128 18.97 -17.19 4.08
CA ASP A 128 18.29 -18.35 4.68
C ASP A 128 16.76 -18.18 4.76
N TRP A 129 16.21 -17.03 4.37
CA TRP A 129 14.78 -16.77 4.51
C TRP A 129 14.00 -17.20 3.27
N GLN A 130 12.81 -17.73 3.50
CA GLN A 130 11.85 -18.07 2.46
C GLN A 130 11.06 -16.84 2.01
N VAL A 131 10.49 -16.91 0.81
CA VAL A 131 9.65 -15.84 0.23
C VAL A 131 8.24 -16.38 -0.01
N GLY A 132 7.24 -15.71 0.54
CA GLY A 132 5.83 -15.95 0.26
C GLY A 132 5.20 -14.73 -0.39
N ALA A 133 4.55 -14.90 -1.54
CA ALA A 133 3.75 -13.85 -2.17
C ALA A 133 2.26 -14.14 -1.94
N GLY A 134 1.52 -13.14 -1.47
CA GLY A 134 0.06 -13.21 -1.42
C GLY A 134 -0.53 -12.97 -2.80
N GLU A 135 -1.71 -13.55 -3.08
CA GLU A 135 -2.42 -13.26 -4.33
C GLU A 135 -2.71 -11.75 -4.44
N PRO A 136 -2.26 -11.10 -5.53
CA PRO A 136 -2.47 -9.66 -5.69
C PRO A 136 -3.95 -9.40 -5.96
N ASN A 137 -4.57 -8.57 -5.12
CA ASN A 137 -5.93 -8.10 -5.32
C ASN A 137 -5.89 -6.67 -5.85
N GLY A 138 -5.64 -6.50 -7.15
CA GLY A 138 -5.69 -5.25 -7.93
C GLY A 138 -4.92 -4.07 -7.36
N PHE A 139 -5.44 -3.50 -6.28
CA PHE A 139 -4.87 -2.38 -5.51
C PHE A 139 -3.97 -2.80 -4.35
N LYS A 140 -3.90 -4.10 -4.02
CA LYS A 140 -3.07 -4.63 -2.92
C LYS A 140 -2.13 -5.72 -3.41
N SER A 141 -0.85 -5.59 -3.08
CA SER A 141 0.17 -6.65 -3.23
C SER A 141 0.84 -6.90 -1.88
N ILE A 142 1.19 -8.16 -1.60
CA ILE A 142 1.85 -8.55 -0.36
C ILE A 142 2.99 -9.51 -0.70
N THR A 143 4.19 -9.22 -0.21
CA THR A 143 5.33 -10.13 -0.22
C THR A 143 5.84 -10.26 1.21
N ALA A 144 6.03 -11.48 1.70
CA ALA A 144 6.53 -11.76 3.03
C ALA A 144 7.81 -12.60 2.93
N PHE A 145 8.73 -12.33 3.84
CA PHE A 145 10.01 -12.99 4.01
C PHE A 145 10.06 -13.52 5.44
N PHE A 146 10.34 -14.80 5.60
CA PHE A 146 10.33 -15.46 6.91
C PHE A 146 11.46 -16.49 6.99
N PRO A 147 12.05 -16.72 8.17
CA PRO A 147 13.06 -17.76 8.35
C PRO A 147 12.47 -19.15 8.07
N GLU A 148 13.32 -20.11 7.71
CA GLU A 148 12.91 -21.50 7.47
C GLU A 148 12.36 -22.20 8.72
N GLU A 149 12.70 -21.69 9.91
CA GLU A 149 12.24 -22.23 11.19
C GLU A 149 10.73 -21.97 11.40
N GLU A 150 9.93 -23.03 11.32
CA GLU A 150 8.45 -23.00 11.34
C GLU A 150 7.85 -22.34 12.60
N ALA A 151 8.59 -22.29 13.71
CA ALA A 151 8.15 -21.72 14.98
C ALA A 151 8.56 -20.25 15.18
N ALA A 152 9.32 -19.66 14.27
CA ALA A 152 9.83 -18.31 14.43
C ALA A 152 8.69 -17.29 14.29
N ASN A 153 8.59 -16.38 15.27
CA ASN A 153 7.62 -15.30 15.24
C ASN A 153 8.17 -14.03 14.57
N SER A 154 9.21 -14.20 13.77
CA SER A 154 9.99 -13.14 13.13
C SER A 154 9.82 -13.16 11.62
N ASN A 155 9.55 -12.01 11.00
CA ASN A 155 9.43 -11.89 9.54
C ASN A 155 9.58 -10.44 9.07
N VAL A 156 9.70 -10.27 7.77
CA VAL A 156 9.68 -8.98 7.08
C VAL A 156 8.59 -9.06 6.02
N SER A 157 7.69 -8.09 5.97
CA SER A 157 6.62 -8.04 4.98
C SER A 157 6.62 -6.71 4.25
N VAL A 158 6.32 -6.75 2.96
CA VAL A 158 6.13 -5.60 2.09
C VAL A 158 4.68 -5.62 1.64
N VAL A 159 3.92 -4.62 2.07
CA VAL A 159 2.52 -4.43 1.68
C VAL A 159 2.45 -3.18 0.81
N ILE A 160 1.87 -3.34 -0.37
CA ILE A 160 1.70 -2.26 -1.34
C ILE A 160 0.21 -2.00 -1.49
N THR A 161 -0.21 -0.75 -1.29
CA THR A 161 -1.60 -0.34 -1.45
C THR A 161 -1.72 0.84 -2.41
N GLY A 162 -2.75 0.84 -3.25
CA GLY A 162 -3.10 2.01 -4.05
C GLY A 162 -3.54 3.19 -3.18
N LEU A 163 -3.11 4.40 -3.54
CA LEU A 163 -3.49 5.64 -2.90
C LEU A 163 -4.43 6.46 -3.77
N GLY A 164 -5.32 7.21 -3.10
CA GLY A 164 -6.17 8.20 -3.75
C GLY A 164 -5.35 9.37 -4.33
N PRO A 165 -5.92 10.12 -5.28
CA PRO A 165 -5.24 11.21 -5.96
C PRO A 165 -4.82 12.37 -5.03
N ASP A 166 -5.44 12.47 -3.85
CA ASP A 166 -5.13 13.51 -2.86
C ASP A 166 -3.77 13.29 -2.16
N PHE A 167 -3.27 12.05 -2.18
CA PHE A 167 -1.99 11.68 -1.57
C PHE A 167 -0.89 11.72 -2.63
N THR A 168 -0.24 12.87 -2.76
CA THR A 168 0.79 13.15 -3.78
C THR A 168 2.21 13.14 -3.23
N ARG A 169 2.37 13.11 -1.92
CA ARG A 169 3.65 13.12 -1.20
C ARG A 169 3.50 12.36 0.12
N MET A 170 4.60 11.98 0.76
CA MET A 170 4.53 11.44 2.13
C MET A 170 3.94 12.46 3.11
N GLU A 171 4.23 13.75 2.91
CA GLU A 171 3.74 14.84 3.75
C GLU A 171 2.22 15.05 3.63
N SER A 172 1.56 14.47 2.63
CA SER A 172 0.09 14.42 2.56
C SER A 172 -0.52 13.67 3.75
N PHE A 173 0.24 12.79 4.40
CA PHE A 173 -0.18 12.09 5.63
C PHE A 173 0.10 12.90 6.91
N GLY A 174 0.70 14.09 6.79
CA GLY A 174 1.15 14.90 7.92
C GLY A 174 2.64 14.72 8.20
N LYS A 175 3.10 15.27 9.34
CA LYS A 175 4.49 15.06 9.79
C LYS A 175 4.65 13.65 10.38
N VAL A 176 5.88 13.13 10.37
CA VAL A 176 6.16 11.76 10.80
C VAL A 176 5.74 11.50 12.25
N GLU A 177 5.89 12.46 13.14
CA GLU A 177 5.52 12.33 14.55
C GLU A 177 4.00 12.18 14.70
N ALA A 178 3.23 13.07 14.06
CA ALA A 178 1.77 13.02 14.11
C ALA A 178 1.21 11.76 13.42
N PHE A 179 1.86 11.33 12.33
CA PHE A 179 1.51 10.10 11.62
C PHE A 179 1.79 8.87 12.49
N ALA A 180 2.97 8.77 13.10
CA ALA A 180 3.36 7.67 13.97
C ALA A 180 2.47 7.59 15.22
N ASP A 181 2.20 8.73 15.87
CA ASP A 181 1.29 8.80 17.01
C ASP A 181 -0.11 8.31 16.64
N THR A 182 -0.64 8.74 15.49
CA THR A 182 -1.96 8.31 15.01
C THR A 182 -1.98 6.82 14.69
N LEU A 183 -0.91 6.29 14.06
CA LEU A 183 -0.79 4.88 13.74
C LEU A 183 -0.77 4.03 15.02
N VAL A 184 0.09 4.36 15.99
CA VAL A 184 0.27 3.54 17.19
C VAL A 184 -0.91 3.68 18.16
N SER A 185 -1.43 4.90 18.38
CA SER A 185 -2.66 5.10 19.18
C SER A 185 -3.88 4.42 18.54
N GLY A 186 -3.90 4.36 17.20
CA GLY A 186 -4.87 3.61 16.42
C GLY A 186 -4.80 2.10 16.68
N LEU A 187 -3.64 1.56 17.06
CA LEU A 187 -3.45 0.14 17.39
C LEU A 187 -3.70 -0.17 18.88
N ASP A 188 -3.49 0.79 19.78
CA ASP A 188 -3.62 0.58 21.22
C ASP A 188 -5.08 0.40 21.66
N ARG A 189 -5.36 -0.74 22.29
CA ARG A 189 -6.65 -1.15 22.86
C ARG A 189 -6.50 -1.63 24.31
N SER A 190 -5.36 -1.33 24.95
CA SER A 190 -5.07 -1.71 26.34
C SER A 190 -6.09 -1.16 27.35
N TRP A 191 -6.75 -0.05 27.03
CA TRP A 191 -7.78 0.59 27.86
C TRP A 191 -9.12 -0.15 27.90
N GLN A 192 -9.38 -1.09 26.97
CA GLN A 192 -10.64 -1.84 26.90
C GLN A 192 -10.79 -2.83 28.06
N ARG A 193 -12.03 -3.28 28.33
CA ARG A 193 -12.32 -4.34 29.30
C ARG A 193 -13.13 -5.46 28.63
N PRO A 194 -12.56 -6.67 28.47
CA PRO A 194 -11.22 -7.09 28.87
C PRO A 194 -10.09 -6.35 28.12
N PRO A 195 -8.86 -6.27 28.68
CA PRO A 195 -7.73 -5.59 28.05
C PRO A 195 -7.48 -6.12 26.64
N GLY A 196 -7.33 -5.22 25.68
CA GLY A 196 -6.94 -5.54 24.31
C GLY A 196 -5.42 -5.44 24.10
N VAL A 197 -5.01 -5.32 22.83
CA VAL A 197 -3.62 -5.14 22.41
C VAL A 197 -3.03 -3.87 23.01
N ALA A 198 -1.85 -3.95 23.64
CA ALA A 198 -1.08 -2.79 24.06
C ALA A 198 -0.09 -2.41 22.97
N ALA A 199 -0.10 -1.14 22.56
CA ALA A 199 0.83 -0.61 21.56
C ALA A 199 1.63 0.58 22.12
N LYS A 200 2.92 0.67 21.82
CA LYS A 200 3.77 1.77 22.29
C LYS A 200 4.76 2.21 21.21
N LEU A 201 4.79 3.50 20.92
CA LEU A 201 5.75 4.12 20.01
C LEU A 201 7.11 4.20 20.71
N ILE A 202 8.17 3.78 20.03
CA ILE A 202 9.55 3.79 20.53
C ILE A 202 10.32 4.93 19.87
N ASP A 203 10.36 4.95 18.54
CA ASP A 203 11.02 6.00 17.76
C ASP A 203 10.29 6.26 16.44
N CYS A 204 10.46 7.47 15.91
CA CYS A 204 9.97 7.82 14.57
C CYS A 204 10.88 8.82 13.89
N LYS A 205 11.12 8.63 12.59
CA LYS A 205 12.03 9.47 11.82
C LYS A 205 11.62 9.53 10.35
N ALA A 206 11.66 10.73 9.78
CA ALA A 206 11.57 10.92 8.34
C ALA A 206 12.97 11.03 7.72
N ALA A 207 13.26 10.21 6.70
CA ALA A 207 14.50 10.31 5.94
C ALA A 207 14.34 9.73 4.55
N ASN A 208 15.00 10.32 3.55
CA ASN A 208 15.05 9.82 2.16
C ASN A 208 13.67 9.55 1.51
N GLY A 209 12.65 10.31 1.89
CA GLY A 209 11.28 10.11 1.38
C GLY A 209 10.51 8.95 2.04
N PHE A 210 11.02 8.42 3.15
CA PHE A 210 10.38 7.39 3.96
C PHE A 210 10.10 7.88 5.38
N TYR A 211 9.05 7.32 5.98
CA TYR A 211 8.81 7.36 7.42
C TYR A 211 9.24 6.03 8.03
N TYR A 212 10.23 6.10 8.92
CA TYR A 212 10.67 5.00 9.75
C TYR A 212 9.97 5.10 11.09
N ILE A 213 9.32 4.03 11.51
CA ILE A 213 8.53 3.98 12.74
C ILE A 213 8.88 2.70 13.46
N GLU A 214 9.37 2.83 14.68
CA GLU A 214 9.63 1.72 15.58
C GLU A 214 8.60 1.74 16.70
N TYR A 215 7.92 0.62 16.90
CA TYR A 215 6.91 0.48 17.93
C TYR A 215 6.83 -0.95 18.43
N THR A 216 6.23 -1.12 19.61
CA THR A 216 5.99 -2.43 20.20
C THR A 216 4.51 -2.74 20.22
N LEU A 217 4.17 -4.03 20.06
CA LEU A 217 2.83 -4.57 20.21
C LEU A 217 2.86 -5.74 21.19
N GLN A 218 1.90 -5.78 22.10
CA GLN A 218 1.75 -6.86 23.06
C GLN A 218 0.28 -7.26 23.15
N ASN A 219 -0.03 -8.48 22.69
CA ASN A 219 -1.34 -9.08 22.89
C ASN A 219 -1.46 -9.59 24.35
N PRO A 220 -2.66 -9.55 24.95
CA PRO A 220 -2.88 -10.13 26.27
C PRO A 220 -2.51 -11.62 26.29
N GLY A 221 -1.53 -11.99 27.12
CA GLY A 221 -1.07 -13.37 27.26
C GLY A 221 0.02 -13.80 26.26
N GLU A 222 0.48 -12.92 25.37
CA GLU A 222 1.61 -13.18 24.46
C GLU A 222 2.83 -12.33 24.83
N SER A 223 4.00 -12.78 24.38
CA SER A 223 5.23 -11.99 24.44
C SER A 223 5.10 -10.71 23.60
N ARG A 224 5.84 -9.68 24.01
CA ARG A 224 5.91 -8.42 23.26
C ARG A 224 6.63 -8.66 21.94
N LYS A 225 6.15 -7.96 20.91
CA LYS A 225 6.73 -7.90 19.57
C LYS A 225 7.27 -6.51 19.33
N HIS A 226 8.47 -6.43 18.78
CA HIS A 226 9.04 -5.21 18.21
C HIS A 226 8.75 -5.18 16.72
N LEU A 227 8.30 -4.01 16.25
CA LEU A 227 8.01 -3.76 14.84
C LEU A 227 8.82 -2.56 14.39
N PHE A 228 9.58 -2.78 13.32
CA PHE A 228 10.30 -1.74 12.62
C PHE A 228 9.71 -1.57 11.22
N SER A 229 9.10 -0.42 10.98
CA SER A 229 8.38 -0.15 9.73
C SER A 229 9.03 0.97 8.94
N ALA A 230 9.25 0.75 7.64
CA ALA A 230 9.59 1.78 6.67
C ALA A 230 8.41 1.98 5.71
N ILE A 231 7.88 3.20 5.67
CA ILE A 231 6.71 3.57 4.87
C ILE A 231 7.12 4.61 3.86
N GLY A 232 6.90 4.32 2.59
CA GLY A 232 7.25 5.21 1.49
C GLY A 232 6.16 5.24 0.43
N MET A 233 6.26 6.21 -0.45
CA MET A 233 5.30 6.39 -1.53
C MET A 233 6.02 6.52 -2.87
N ALA A 234 5.53 5.79 -3.87
CA ALA A 234 6.02 5.89 -5.24
C ALA A 234 4.85 5.80 -6.24
N SER A 235 5.03 6.40 -7.41
CA SER A 235 4.06 6.33 -8.50
C SER A 235 4.43 5.22 -9.47
N ASN A 236 3.43 4.46 -9.94
CA ASN A 236 3.61 3.52 -11.05
C ASN A 236 3.30 4.16 -12.42
N GLY A 237 3.15 5.49 -12.47
CA GLY A 237 2.77 6.27 -13.65
C GLY A 237 1.25 6.43 -13.85
N TRP A 238 0.42 5.68 -13.13
CA TRP A 238 -1.06 5.77 -13.21
C TRP A 238 -1.68 6.24 -11.89
N TYR A 239 -1.23 5.68 -10.77
CA TYR A 239 -1.65 6.05 -9.43
C TYR A 239 -0.48 5.95 -8.46
N ASN A 240 -0.57 6.69 -7.36
CA ASN A 240 0.39 6.60 -6.28
C ASN A 240 0.12 5.32 -5.49
N ARG A 241 1.20 4.72 -4.99
CA ARG A 241 1.15 3.53 -4.16
C ARG A 241 1.89 3.81 -2.86
N LEU A 242 1.32 3.36 -1.77
CA LEU A 242 1.96 3.31 -0.46
C LEU A 242 2.65 1.96 -0.33
N TYR A 243 3.91 1.99 0.05
CA TYR A 243 4.73 0.82 0.35
C TYR A 243 4.95 0.83 1.85
N THR A 244 4.44 -0.18 2.53
CA THR A 244 4.65 -0.40 3.95
C THR A 244 5.51 -1.64 4.10
N VAL A 245 6.76 -1.45 4.50
CA VAL A 245 7.67 -2.53 4.85
C VAL A 245 7.69 -2.65 6.35
N THR A 246 7.34 -3.81 6.89
CA THR A 246 7.32 -4.05 8.33
C THR A 246 8.12 -5.30 8.65
N GLY A 247 9.19 -5.11 9.40
CA GLY A 247 9.90 -6.18 10.10
C GLY A 247 9.33 -6.37 11.48
N GLN A 248 9.08 -7.61 11.89
CA GLN A 248 8.63 -7.96 13.23
C GLN A 248 9.49 -9.07 13.84
N PHE A 249 9.71 -8.99 15.15
CA PHE A 249 10.32 -10.05 15.96
C PHE A 249 9.80 -9.98 17.39
N VAL A 250 9.88 -11.08 18.12
CA VAL A 250 9.54 -11.15 19.55
C VAL A 250 10.76 -10.76 20.38
N ASP A 251 10.56 -10.17 21.57
CA ASP A 251 11.65 -9.79 22.50
C ASP A 251 12.65 -10.96 22.71
N ASP A 252 12.15 -12.18 22.85
CA ASP A 252 12.95 -13.40 23.06
C ASP A 252 13.88 -13.74 21.89
N GLU A 253 13.54 -13.29 20.67
CA GLU A 253 14.31 -13.54 19.44
C GLU A 253 15.10 -12.30 18.98
N ALA A 254 15.10 -11.21 19.76
CA ALA A 254 15.71 -9.94 19.39
C ALA A 254 17.21 -10.05 19.11
N GLU A 255 17.93 -10.87 19.90
CA GLU A 255 19.37 -11.10 19.71
C GLU A 255 19.67 -11.83 18.38
N LYS A 256 18.78 -12.73 17.95
CA LYS A 256 18.94 -13.55 16.74
C LYS A 256 18.53 -12.78 15.48
N TYR A 257 17.38 -12.12 15.51
CA TYR A 257 16.78 -11.53 14.31
C TYR A 257 16.72 -10.01 14.30
N GLY A 258 16.77 -9.33 15.46
CA GLY A 258 16.53 -7.88 15.56
C GLY A 258 17.40 -7.06 14.60
N SER A 259 18.73 -7.23 14.69
CA SER A 259 19.67 -6.50 13.82
C SER A 259 19.57 -6.90 12.34
N ARG A 260 19.21 -8.15 12.03
CA ARG A 260 19.05 -8.62 10.65
C ARG A 260 17.81 -8.01 10.01
N ILE A 261 16.72 -7.95 10.77
CA ILE A 261 15.44 -7.37 10.35
C ILE A 261 15.55 -5.86 10.18
N GLU A 262 16.17 -5.16 11.13
CA GLU A 262 16.37 -3.71 11.04
C GLU A 262 17.18 -3.34 9.79
N LYS A 263 18.26 -4.08 9.51
CA LYS A 263 19.05 -3.94 8.27
C LYS A 263 18.23 -4.25 7.02
N ALA A 264 17.42 -5.31 7.05
CA ALA A 264 16.57 -5.68 5.92
C ALA A 264 15.59 -4.56 5.58
N VAL A 265 14.83 -4.08 6.56
CA VAL A 265 13.85 -3.01 6.36
C VAL A 265 14.52 -1.70 5.95
N SER A 266 15.64 -1.33 6.58
CA SER A 266 16.40 -0.10 6.26
C SER A 266 17.05 -0.13 4.87
N SER A 267 17.25 -1.32 4.29
CA SER A 267 17.80 -1.47 2.94
C SER A 267 16.78 -1.24 1.82
N PHE A 268 15.49 -1.16 2.16
CA PHE A 268 14.42 -1.00 1.20
C PHE A 268 14.57 0.31 0.43
N ARG A 269 14.44 0.22 -0.89
CA ARG A 269 14.46 1.38 -1.79
C ARG A 269 13.63 1.16 -3.03
N PHE A 270 13.16 2.25 -3.61
CA PHE A 270 12.54 2.25 -4.94
C PHE A 270 13.59 2.07 -6.05
N ILE A 271 13.15 1.54 -7.18
CA ILE A 271 13.93 1.38 -8.42
C ILE A 271 13.41 2.35 -9.47
#